data_AF-A0A1D6MNM2-F1
#
_entry.id   AF-A0A1D6MNM2-F1
#
_cell.length_a   1.000
_cell.length_b   1.000
_cell.length_c   1.000
_cell.angle_alpha   90.00
_cell.angle_beta   90.00
_cell.angle_gamma   90.00
#
_symmetry.space_group_name_H-M   'P 1'
#
loop_
_entity.id
_entity.type
_entity.pdbx_description
1 polymer ?
#
loop_
_entity_poly.entity_id
_entity_poly.type
_entity_poly.pdbx_seq_one_letter_code
_entity_poly.pdbx_strand_id
1 'polypeptide(L)'
;MVWDLRWNLNPNQTSKSPVTKEFSHISTVPKGIQLELLDKEWNLIMFQAERNLDLFEPFLAFRRALLKILGCEEHLVKHLFQSASALRKGLRFSLAAAALYELKELCFHRDESTMTNTYLLARLEDAKLLRAQGQHDMAISLGKYILQKLSDKKNLSDVYRLVGKWLAETRSSNSRTIIEDYLRPSIDLSEFEKSTDKRYMSRQCRTHFHLAHYTYSLFRSYEERLSSNEWQAALRLRKYKTRELEILIKRLRSSSKGVKTDYSVKIQELQKQLALDREEAEKIQDDHDNFLNLALQGYQRSIVVGGKYDLQVVFRLVSLWFSLFSRDQVVKAMLKTTKEVQTYKFIPLVYQIASRLGSTKDAQGSFNFQIALASLLKKMAVDHPYHTIFQLLALANGDRVKDKQRSRSSFVVDMEKKLAAENLLKELSSCHGPLICQMKQMVEIYIKLAELETKKENLLSGH
;
A
#
# COMPACT_ATOMS: atom_id res chain seq x y z
N MET A 1 -41.74 -8.24 25.51
CA MET A 1 -41.00 -7.40 26.49
C MET A 1 -39.49 -7.34 26.21
N VAL A 2 -39.02 -7.36 24.95
CA VAL A 2 -37.58 -7.31 24.60
C VAL A 2 -37.25 -6.17 23.62
N TRP A 3 -38.26 -5.43 23.14
CA TRP A 3 -38.09 -4.36 22.15
C TRP A 3 -37.58 -3.04 22.76
N ASP A 4 -37.79 -2.78 24.06
CA ASP A 4 -37.46 -1.50 24.71
C ASP A 4 -35.99 -1.36 25.12
N LEU A 5 -35.16 -2.41 24.95
CA LEU A 5 -33.79 -2.43 25.47
C LEU A 5 -32.74 -1.86 24.50
N ARG A 6 -33.07 -1.62 23.22
CA ARG A 6 -32.07 -1.22 22.21
C ARG A 6 -31.98 0.28 21.91
N TRP A 7 -32.92 1.10 22.38
CA TRP A 7 -33.03 2.51 21.96
C TRP A 7 -32.97 3.56 23.08
N ASN A 8 -32.42 3.23 24.26
CA ASN A 8 -32.13 4.26 25.26
C ASN A 8 -30.79 4.94 24.98
N LEU A 9 -30.81 5.95 24.11
CA LEU A 9 -29.77 6.96 24.01
C LEU A 9 -29.98 8.01 25.12
N ASN A 10 -28.92 8.26 25.89
CA ASN A 10 -28.71 9.23 27.00
C ASN A 10 -29.14 8.81 28.42
N PRO A 11 -28.18 8.63 29.35
CA PRO A 11 -28.44 8.50 30.78
C PRO A 11 -28.41 9.90 31.39
N ASN A 12 -29.46 10.69 31.23
CA ASN A 12 -29.66 11.91 32.02
C ASN A 12 -31.10 12.40 31.83
N GLN A 13 -32.06 11.67 32.41
CA GLN A 13 -33.29 12.24 32.98
C GLN A 13 -34.00 11.15 33.78
N THR A 14 -34.21 11.46 35.04
CA THR A 14 -34.73 10.60 36.09
C THR A 14 -36.23 10.33 35.93
N SER A 15 -36.58 9.05 36.10
CA SER A 15 -37.79 8.54 36.75
C SER A 15 -39.16 9.03 36.27
N LYS A 16 -39.92 8.12 35.65
CA LYS A 16 -41.17 7.52 36.17
C LYS A 16 -41.97 6.92 35.00
N SER A 17 -42.15 5.61 35.01
CA SER A 17 -43.30 4.95 34.38
C SER A 17 -44.36 4.69 35.48
N PRO A 18 -45.60 4.25 35.18
CA PRO A 18 -46.15 3.87 33.88
C PRO A 18 -47.57 4.42 33.62
N VAL A 19 -47.92 4.69 32.36
CA VAL A 19 -49.33 4.62 31.93
C VAL A 19 -49.36 3.90 30.60
N THR A 20 -49.99 2.73 30.61
CA THR A 20 -50.52 2.00 29.46
C THR A 20 -51.27 2.97 28.54
N LYS A 21 -50.59 3.43 27.49
CA LYS A 21 -51.25 4.01 26.33
C LYS A 21 -51.35 2.90 25.30
N GLU A 22 -52.59 2.54 25.00
CA GLU A 22 -52.98 1.73 23.87
C GLU A 22 -52.18 2.17 22.64
N PHE A 23 -51.52 1.21 21.97
CA PHE A 23 -50.85 1.45 20.70
C PHE A 23 -51.93 1.74 19.66
N SER A 24 -52.30 3.01 19.52
CA SER A 24 -53.03 3.49 18.35
C SER A 24 -52.16 3.18 17.12
N HIS A 25 -52.68 2.35 16.21
CA HIS A 25 -52.16 2.11 14.88
C HIS A 25 -52.17 3.40 14.05
N ILE A 26 -51.27 4.33 14.38
CA ILE A 26 -50.89 5.39 13.46
C ILE A 26 -49.64 4.84 12.80
N SER A 27 -49.74 4.51 11.51
CA SER A 27 -48.58 4.27 10.65
C SER A 27 -47.78 5.56 10.57
N THR A 28 -47.01 5.85 11.61
CA THR A 28 -46.08 6.97 11.62
C THR A 28 -44.93 6.56 10.71
N VAL A 29 -45.02 6.98 9.45
CA VAL A 29 -43.87 7.00 8.55
C VAL A 29 -42.74 7.69 9.31
N PRO A 30 -41.55 7.06 9.44
CA PRO A 30 -40.47 7.64 10.21
C PRO A 30 -40.13 9.02 9.67
N LYS A 31 -39.93 10.01 10.55
CA LYS A 31 -39.48 11.34 10.13
C LYS A 31 -38.09 11.23 9.49
N GLY A 32 -37.74 12.09 8.53
CA GLY A 32 -36.46 12.02 7.81
C GLY A 32 -35.21 11.91 8.70
N ILE A 33 -35.20 12.59 9.85
CA ILE A 33 -34.11 12.52 10.84
C ILE A 33 -33.98 11.12 11.46
N GLN A 34 -35.09 10.42 11.70
CA GLN A 34 -35.08 9.06 12.25
C GLN A 34 -34.56 8.05 11.22
N LEU A 35 -34.89 8.23 9.93
CA LEU A 35 -34.35 7.44 8.84
C LEU A 35 -32.83 7.62 8.69
N GLU A 36 -32.32 8.84 8.81
CA GLU A 36 -30.88 9.10 8.77
C GLU A 36 -30.12 8.44 9.94
N LEU A 37 -30.69 8.42 11.14
CA LEU A 37 -30.11 7.73 12.29
C LEU A 37 -30.09 6.20 12.06
N LEU A 38 -31.18 5.64 11.56
CA LEU A 38 -31.27 4.23 11.18
C LEU A 38 -30.29 3.87 10.07
N ASP A 39 -30.02 4.77 9.13
CA ASP A 39 -28.98 4.59 8.10
C ASP A 39 -27.57 4.63 8.71
N LYS A 40 -27.30 5.50 9.69
CA LYS A 40 -26.00 5.54 10.38
C LYS A 40 -25.74 4.24 11.14
N GLU A 41 -26.71 3.75 11.89
CA GLU A 41 -26.60 2.47 12.59
C GLU A 41 -26.46 1.30 11.62
N TRP A 42 -27.21 1.31 10.52
CA TRP A 42 -27.07 0.31 9.48
C TRP A 42 -25.66 0.26 8.89
N ASN A 43 -25.04 1.42 8.64
CA ASN A 43 -23.67 1.47 8.15
C ASN A 43 -22.67 0.86 9.16
N LEU A 44 -22.93 0.97 10.46
CA LEU A 44 -22.12 0.31 11.50
C LEU A 44 -22.33 -1.20 11.51
N ILE A 45 -23.59 -1.66 11.42
CA ILE A 45 -23.93 -3.08 11.35
C ILE A 45 -23.30 -3.71 10.10
N MET A 46 -23.43 -3.06 8.94
CA MET A 46 -22.78 -3.44 7.69
C MET A 46 -21.26 -3.61 7.88
N PHE A 47 -20.61 -2.64 8.52
CA PHE A 47 -19.16 -2.68 8.74
C PHE A 47 -18.73 -3.87 9.62
N GLN A 48 -19.52 -4.20 10.65
CA GLN A 48 -19.25 -5.33 11.54
C GLN A 48 -19.59 -6.68 10.91
N ALA A 49 -20.70 -6.74 10.17
CA ALA A 49 -21.26 -7.96 9.60
C ALA A 49 -20.66 -8.34 8.23
N GLU A 50 -19.87 -7.45 7.60
CA GLU A 50 -19.18 -7.73 6.32
C GLU A 50 -18.35 -9.03 6.35
N ARG A 51 -17.97 -9.54 7.53
CA ARG A 51 -17.21 -10.78 7.70
C ARG A 51 -18.06 -12.06 7.72
N ASN A 52 -19.34 -11.97 8.08
CA ASN A 52 -20.25 -13.12 8.25
C ASN A 52 -21.52 -12.93 7.43
N LEU A 53 -21.43 -13.23 6.13
CA LEU A 53 -22.52 -12.96 5.18
C LEU A 53 -23.73 -13.88 5.33
N ASP A 54 -23.56 -15.11 5.78
CA ASP A 54 -24.67 -16.05 5.93
C ASP A 54 -25.67 -15.56 6.99
N LEU A 55 -25.18 -14.90 8.03
CA LEU A 55 -26.03 -14.24 9.03
C LEU A 55 -26.58 -12.90 8.52
N PHE A 56 -25.88 -12.24 7.61
CA PHE A 56 -26.18 -10.89 7.17
C PHE A 56 -27.20 -10.82 6.03
N GLU A 57 -27.24 -11.85 5.16
CA GLU A 57 -28.12 -11.93 4.00
C GLU A 57 -29.62 -11.76 4.35
N PRO A 58 -30.17 -12.42 5.39
CA PRO A 58 -31.57 -12.23 5.76
C PRO A 58 -31.88 -10.79 6.19
N PHE A 59 -30.94 -10.10 6.85
CA PHE A 59 -31.12 -8.70 7.25
C PHE A 59 -31.15 -7.75 6.05
N LEU A 60 -30.36 -8.03 5.01
CA LEU A 60 -30.38 -7.26 3.77
C LEU A 60 -31.74 -7.37 3.08
N ALA A 61 -32.29 -8.58 2.99
CA ALA A 61 -33.60 -8.85 2.42
C ALA A 61 -34.73 -8.22 3.26
N PHE A 62 -34.65 -8.33 4.58
CA PHE A 62 -35.63 -7.75 5.51
C PHE A 62 -35.67 -6.22 5.40
N ARG A 63 -34.50 -5.55 5.43
CA ARG A 63 -34.43 -4.08 5.27
C ARG A 63 -34.95 -3.64 3.91
N ARG A 64 -34.67 -4.39 2.85
CA ARG A 64 -35.20 -4.14 1.49
C ARG A 64 -36.73 -4.19 1.49
N ALA A 65 -37.34 -5.22 2.10
CA ALA A 65 -38.79 -5.34 2.19
C ALA A 65 -39.42 -4.19 2.98
N LEU A 66 -38.83 -3.82 4.12
CA LEU A 66 -39.29 -2.69 4.92
C LEU A 66 -39.25 -1.37 4.15
N LEU A 67 -38.15 -1.06 3.47
CA LEU A 67 -38.00 0.18 2.70
C LEU A 67 -39.00 0.27 1.54
N LYS A 68 -39.35 -0.87 0.93
CA LYS A 68 -40.43 -0.94 -0.08
C LYS A 68 -41.79 -0.63 0.51
N ILE A 69 -42.13 -1.25 1.65
CA ILE A 69 -43.43 -1.04 2.31
C ILE A 69 -43.57 0.41 2.76
N LEU A 70 -42.47 1.03 3.22
CA LEU A 70 -42.43 2.43 3.64
C LEU A 70 -42.41 3.43 2.48
N GLY A 71 -42.33 2.97 1.21
CA GLY A 71 -42.28 3.84 0.03
C GLY A 71 -41.06 4.76 -0.03
N CYS A 72 -39.98 4.46 0.68
CA CYS A 72 -38.81 5.33 0.80
C CYS A 72 -37.80 5.07 -0.34
N GLU A 73 -38.11 5.54 -1.54
CA GLU A 73 -37.34 5.19 -2.75
C GLU A 73 -35.85 5.63 -2.71
N GLU A 74 -35.53 6.82 -2.22
CA GLU A 74 -34.13 7.28 -2.17
C GLU A 74 -33.25 6.41 -1.27
N HIS A 75 -33.81 6.02 -0.12
CA HIS A 75 -33.13 5.17 0.85
C HIS A 75 -33.06 3.72 0.33
N LEU A 76 -34.08 3.28 -0.41
CA LEU A 76 -34.08 1.99 -1.10
C LEU A 76 -32.95 1.93 -2.15
N VAL A 77 -32.74 2.96 -2.96
CA VAL A 77 -31.64 3.00 -3.95
C VAL A 77 -30.28 2.91 -3.26
N LYS A 78 -30.06 3.69 -2.19
CA LYS A 78 -28.81 3.62 -1.40
C LYS A 78 -28.61 2.24 -0.79
N HIS A 79 -29.66 1.64 -0.23
CA HIS A 79 -29.62 0.29 0.36
C HIS A 79 -29.35 -0.79 -0.68
N LEU A 80 -29.98 -0.74 -1.85
CA LEU A 80 -29.74 -1.68 -2.94
C LEU A 80 -28.30 -1.62 -3.44
N PHE A 81 -27.73 -0.42 -3.55
CA PHE A 81 -26.32 -0.25 -3.91
C PHE A 81 -25.38 -0.86 -2.86
N GLN A 82 -25.63 -0.60 -1.58
CA GLN A 82 -24.85 -1.19 -0.47
C GLN A 82 -24.98 -2.71 -0.44
N SER A 83 -26.20 -3.22 -0.64
CA SER A 83 -26.51 -4.65 -0.69
C SER A 83 -25.78 -5.33 -1.85
N ALA A 84 -25.85 -4.77 -3.06
CA ALA A 84 -25.13 -5.28 -4.22
C ALA A 84 -23.60 -5.35 -3.98
N SER A 85 -23.03 -4.29 -3.37
CA SER A 85 -21.60 -4.26 -3.06
C SER A 85 -21.20 -5.33 -2.03
N ALA A 86 -22.01 -5.52 -0.99
CA ALA A 86 -21.78 -6.52 0.05
C ALA A 86 -21.96 -7.95 -0.44
N LEU A 87 -23.05 -8.23 -1.17
CA LEU A 87 -23.31 -9.54 -1.78
C LEU A 87 -22.22 -9.92 -2.80
N ARG A 88 -21.72 -8.95 -3.58
CA ARG A 88 -20.57 -9.15 -4.48
C ARG A 88 -19.30 -9.50 -3.70
N LYS A 89 -18.99 -8.79 -2.61
CA LYS A 89 -17.84 -9.12 -1.74
C LYS A 89 -18.00 -10.51 -1.11
N GLY A 90 -19.23 -10.92 -0.84
CA GLY A 90 -19.59 -12.23 -0.32
C GLY A 90 -19.73 -13.34 -1.35
N LEU A 91 -19.35 -13.10 -2.60
CA LEU A 91 -19.40 -14.10 -3.69
C LEU A 91 -20.81 -14.65 -3.98
N ARG A 92 -21.88 -13.95 -3.58
CA ARG A 92 -23.28 -14.27 -3.90
C ARG A 92 -23.72 -13.51 -5.16
N PHE A 93 -23.22 -13.94 -6.31
CA PHE A 93 -23.35 -13.16 -7.56
C PHE A 93 -24.79 -13.05 -8.08
N SER A 94 -25.62 -14.09 -7.92
CA SER A 94 -27.02 -14.07 -8.36
C SER A 94 -27.85 -13.03 -7.61
N LEU A 95 -27.73 -12.98 -6.28
CA LEU A 95 -28.41 -12.01 -5.43
C LEU A 95 -27.91 -10.58 -5.70
N ALA A 96 -26.61 -10.42 -5.93
CA ALA A 96 -26.04 -9.13 -6.31
C ALA A 96 -26.59 -8.65 -7.68
N ALA A 97 -26.69 -9.55 -8.67
CA ALA A 97 -27.29 -9.25 -9.97
C ALA A 97 -28.77 -8.85 -9.85
N ALA A 98 -29.54 -9.57 -9.02
CA ALA A 98 -30.95 -9.28 -8.77
C ALA A 98 -31.15 -7.90 -8.13
N ALA A 99 -30.33 -7.56 -7.12
CA ALA A 99 -30.37 -6.25 -6.48
C ALA A 99 -30.00 -5.11 -7.45
N LEU A 100 -29.03 -5.34 -8.36
CA LEU A 100 -28.66 -4.36 -9.39
C LEU A 100 -29.71 -4.22 -10.49
N TYR A 101 -30.41 -5.30 -10.85
CA TYR A 101 -31.50 -5.25 -11.82
C TYR A 101 -32.64 -4.37 -11.30
N GLU A 102 -33.07 -4.60 -10.06
CA GLU A 102 -34.09 -3.79 -9.41
C GLU A 102 -33.65 -2.32 -9.24
N LEU A 103 -32.37 -2.09 -8.90
CA LEU A 103 -31.85 -0.73 -8.81
C LEU A 103 -31.97 -0.01 -10.17
N LYS A 104 -31.66 -0.68 -11.28
CA LYS A 104 -31.80 -0.11 -12.63
C LYS A 104 -33.25 0.20 -12.96
N GLU A 105 -34.17 -0.69 -12.64
CA GLU A 105 -35.60 -0.48 -12.84
C GLU A 105 -36.06 0.80 -12.13
N LEU A 106 -35.70 0.96 -10.86
CA LEU A 106 -36.00 2.18 -10.08
C LEU A 106 -35.31 3.44 -10.61
N CYS A 107 -34.14 3.33 -11.26
CA CYS A 107 -33.45 4.46 -11.88
C CYS A 107 -34.05 4.86 -13.24
N PHE A 108 -34.67 3.94 -13.98
CA PHE A 108 -35.28 4.24 -15.28
C PHE A 108 -36.56 5.07 -15.16
N HIS A 109 -37.23 5.04 -14.01
CA HIS A 109 -38.50 5.73 -13.77
C HIS A 109 -38.36 7.19 -13.26
N ARG A 110 -37.15 7.79 -13.25
CA ARG A 110 -36.92 9.18 -12.78
C ARG A 110 -36.14 10.05 -13.78
N ASP A 111 -36.33 11.37 -13.68
CA ASP A 111 -35.89 12.44 -14.61
C ASP A 111 -34.36 12.61 -14.82
N GLU A 112 -33.98 13.03 -16.03
CA GLU A 112 -32.68 12.84 -16.70
C GLU A 112 -31.40 13.43 -16.05
N SER A 113 -31.46 14.44 -15.17
CA SER A 113 -30.26 15.26 -14.84
C SER A 113 -29.46 14.82 -13.60
N THR A 114 -30.12 14.48 -12.49
CA THR A 114 -29.47 13.86 -11.30
C THR A 114 -29.34 12.34 -11.44
N MET A 115 -30.02 11.75 -12.42
CA MET A 115 -30.09 10.31 -12.70
C MET A 115 -28.86 9.73 -13.38
N THR A 116 -28.10 10.52 -14.14
CA THR A 116 -26.90 10.05 -14.83
C THR A 116 -25.86 9.50 -13.84
N ASN A 117 -25.62 10.21 -12.73
CA ASN A 117 -24.60 9.79 -11.77
C ASN A 117 -24.97 8.53 -10.98
N THR A 118 -26.20 8.41 -10.48
CA THR A 118 -26.64 7.21 -9.73
C THR A 118 -26.73 5.99 -10.65
N TYR A 119 -27.20 6.17 -11.88
CA TYR A 119 -27.22 5.13 -12.90
C TYR A 119 -25.80 4.69 -13.29
N LEU A 120 -24.87 5.62 -13.50
CA LEU A 120 -23.47 5.31 -13.81
C LEU A 120 -22.77 4.61 -12.64
N LEU A 121 -23.10 4.96 -11.39
CA LEU A 121 -22.62 4.24 -10.21
C LEU A 121 -23.15 2.80 -10.16
N ALA A 122 -24.41 2.58 -10.52
CA ALA A 122 -24.96 1.23 -10.63
C ALA A 122 -24.26 0.41 -11.73
N ARG A 123 -24.00 1.02 -12.88
CA ARG A 123 -23.24 0.42 -13.98
C ARG A 123 -21.79 0.12 -13.60
N LEU A 124 -21.20 0.92 -12.71
CA LEU A 124 -19.89 0.65 -12.16
C LEU A 124 -19.90 -0.57 -11.21
N GLU A 125 -20.97 -0.80 -10.45
CA GLU A 125 -21.11 -2.05 -9.70
C GLU A 125 -21.40 -3.25 -10.61
N ASP A 126 -22.12 -3.09 -11.73
CA ASP A 126 -22.21 -4.14 -12.76
C ASP A 126 -20.83 -4.53 -13.28
N ALA A 127 -20.00 -3.54 -13.63
CA ALA A 127 -18.64 -3.79 -14.11
C ALA A 127 -17.81 -4.56 -13.07
N LYS A 128 -17.95 -4.22 -11.78
CA LYS A 128 -17.31 -4.96 -10.68
C LYS A 128 -17.87 -6.37 -10.52
N LEU A 129 -19.17 -6.57 -10.75
CA LEU A 129 -19.82 -7.88 -10.70
C LEU A 129 -19.31 -8.78 -11.84
N LEU A 130 -19.30 -8.28 -13.08
CA LEU A 130 -18.75 -8.98 -14.26
C LEU A 130 -17.29 -9.37 -14.03
N ARG A 131 -16.50 -8.46 -13.44
CA ARG A 131 -15.12 -8.74 -13.06
C ARG A 131 -15.02 -9.90 -12.06
N ALA A 132 -15.89 -9.91 -11.04
CA ALA A 132 -15.91 -10.95 -10.02
C ALA A 132 -16.38 -12.32 -10.55
N GLN A 133 -17.22 -12.32 -11.59
CA GLN A 133 -17.66 -13.51 -12.33
C GLN A 133 -16.60 -14.05 -13.32
N GLY A 134 -15.45 -13.36 -13.47
CA GLY A 134 -14.38 -13.76 -14.40
C GLY A 134 -14.52 -13.21 -15.81
N GLN A 135 -15.56 -12.44 -16.11
CA GLN A 135 -15.78 -11.82 -17.42
C GLN A 135 -14.98 -10.51 -17.53
N HIS A 136 -13.67 -10.65 -17.70
CA HIS A 136 -12.73 -9.54 -17.61
C HIS A 136 -12.86 -8.51 -18.74
N ASP A 137 -13.03 -8.95 -19.98
CA ASP A 137 -13.08 -8.04 -21.14
C ASP A 137 -14.34 -7.18 -21.14
N MET A 138 -15.48 -7.77 -20.79
CA MET A 138 -16.75 -7.05 -20.66
C MET A 138 -16.73 -6.04 -19.52
N ALA A 139 -16.07 -6.36 -18.40
CA ALA A 139 -15.88 -5.40 -17.31
C ALA A 139 -15.04 -4.20 -17.76
N ILE A 140 -13.98 -4.43 -18.55
CA ILE A 140 -13.10 -3.37 -19.06
C ILE A 140 -13.82 -2.52 -20.10
N SER A 141 -14.55 -3.12 -21.04
CA SER A 141 -15.32 -2.37 -22.05
C SER A 141 -16.41 -1.51 -21.41
N LEU A 142 -17.12 -2.05 -20.42
CA LEU A 142 -18.10 -1.30 -19.65
C LEU A 142 -17.46 -0.17 -18.85
N GLY A 143 -16.27 -0.39 -18.26
CA GLY A 143 -15.50 0.65 -17.60
C GLY A 143 -15.09 1.79 -18.53
N LYS A 144 -14.59 1.48 -19.73
CA LYS A 144 -14.25 2.48 -20.76
C LYS A 144 -15.47 3.27 -21.23
N TYR A 145 -16.61 2.61 -21.39
CA TYR A 145 -17.87 3.27 -21.71
C TYR A 145 -18.30 4.25 -20.61
N ILE A 146 -18.16 3.88 -19.34
CA ILE A 146 -18.48 4.76 -18.21
C ILE A 146 -17.55 5.98 -18.19
N LEU A 147 -16.26 5.82 -18.50
CA LEU A 147 -15.30 6.94 -18.56
C LEU A 147 -15.70 8.00 -19.60
N GLN A 148 -16.27 7.60 -20.73
CA GLN A 148 -16.69 8.53 -21.78
C GLN A 148 -17.94 9.33 -21.40
N LYS A 149 -18.82 8.78 -20.56
CA LYS A 149 -20.12 9.36 -20.23
C LYS A 149 -20.17 10.10 -18.89
N LEU A 150 -19.20 9.88 -18.01
CA LEU A 150 -19.22 10.41 -16.66
C LEU A 150 -18.57 11.80 -16.58
N SER A 151 -19.30 12.79 -16.10
CA SER A 151 -18.81 14.16 -15.90
C SER A 151 -18.25 14.43 -14.48
N ASP A 152 -18.61 13.58 -13.50
CA ASP A 152 -18.21 13.71 -12.10
C ASP A 152 -16.72 13.39 -11.87
N LYS A 153 -15.89 14.41 -11.59
CA LYS A 153 -14.44 14.27 -11.37
C LYS A 153 -14.06 13.22 -10.30
N LYS A 154 -14.81 13.16 -9.18
CA LYS A 154 -14.55 12.23 -8.05
C LYS A 154 -14.74 10.77 -8.45
N ASN A 155 -15.87 10.46 -9.09
CA ASN A 155 -16.22 9.11 -9.50
C ASN A 155 -15.35 8.70 -10.70
N LEU A 156 -15.00 9.66 -11.56
CA LEU A 156 -14.11 9.47 -12.70
C LEU A 156 -12.71 9.03 -12.28
N SER A 157 -12.12 9.65 -11.25
CA SER A 157 -10.83 9.22 -10.68
C SER A 157 -10.87 7.75 -10.23
N ASP A 158 -11.96 7.34 -9.56
CA ASP A 158 -12.15 5.96 -9.11
C ASP A 158 -12.33 4.97 -10.28
N VAL A 159 -13.02 5.38 -11.35
CA VAL A 159 -13.20 4.55 -12.56
C VAL A 159 -11.87 4.39 -13.29
N TYR A 160 -11.11 5.46 -13.51
CA TYR A 160 -9.78 5.41 -14.14
C TYR A 160 -8.85 4.47 -13.38
N ARG A 161 -8.84 4.55 -12.04
CA ARG A 161 -8.09 3.64 -11.18
C ARG A 161 -8.51 2.17 -11.36
N LEU A 162 -9.81 1.90 -11.40
CA LEU A 162 -10.33 0.53 -11.53
C LEU A 162 -10.00 -0.06 -12.90
N VAL A 163 -10.23 0.70 -13.98
CA VAL A 163 -9.91 0.27 -15.34
C VAL A 163 -8.40 0.07 -15.49
N GLY A 164 -7.57 1.00 -15.01
CA GLY A 164 -6.11 0.85 -15.00
C GLY A 164 -5.65 -0.39 -14.23
N LYS A 165 -6.25 -0.67 -13.06
CA LYS A 165 -6.00 -1.90 -12.30
C LYS A 165 -6.39 -3.16 -13.10
N TRP A 166 -7.57 -3.16 -13.72
CA TRP A 166 -8.04 -4.33 -14.48
C TRP A 166 -7.19 -4.60 -15.71
N LEU A 167 -6.81 -3.55 -16.46
CA LEU A 167 -5.90 -3.63 -17.60
C LEU A 167 -4.52 -4.16 -17.20
N ALA A 168 -4.01 -3.72 -16.04
CA ALA A 168 -2.75 -4.21 -15.49
C ALA A 168 -2.79 -5.70 -15.14
N GLU A 169 -3.88 -6.16 -14.50
CA GLU A 169 -4.07 -7.57 -14.12
C GLU A 169 -4.27 -8.48 -15.34
N THR A 170 -4.99 -8.03 -16.37
CA THR A 170 -5.23 -8.83 -17.59
C THR A 170 -4.14 -8.69 -18.65
N ARG A 171 -3.18 -7.77 -18.45
CA ARG A 171 -2.12 -7.44 -19.42
C ARG A 171 -2.64 -7.08 -20.82
N SER A 172 -3.85 -6.51 -20.90
CA SER A 172 -4.52 -6.23 -22.17
C SER A 172 -4.03 -4.96 -22.88
N SER A 173 -3.09 -4.21 -22.31
CA SER A 173 -2.57 -2.96 -22.87
C SER A 173 -1.11 -2.74 -22.48
N ASN A 174 -0.43 -1.84 -23.21
CA ASN A 174 0.97 -1.50 -22.95
C ASN A 174 1.10 -0.79 -21.58
N SER A 175 2.18 -1.08 -20.85
CA SER A 175 2.47 -0.49 -19.54
C SER A 175 2.48 1.04 -19.57
N ARG A 176 3.04 1.64 -20.62
CA ARG A 176 3.04 3.11 -20.79
C ARG A 176 1.62 3.66 -20.93
N THR A 177 0.78 3.04 -21.77
CA THR A 177 -0.63 3.46 -21.93
C THR A 177 -1.42 3.32 -20.63
N ILE A 178 -1.18 2.27 -19.83
CA ILE A 178 -1.86 2.09 -18.54
C ILE A 178 -1.47 3.21 -17.56
N ILE A 179 -0.20 3.60 -17.53
CA ILE A 179 0.30 4.65 -16.64
C ILE A 179 -0.21 6.03 -17.09
N GLU A 180 -0.01 6.38 -18.35
CA GLU A 180 -0.29 7.73 -18.89
C GLU A 180 -1.79 7.97 -19.10
N ASP A 181 -2.54 7.00 -19.63
CA ASP A 181 -3.93 7.24 -20.04
C ASP A 181 -4.95 6.95 -18.93
N TYR A 182 -4.57 6.20 -17.89
CA TYR A 182 -5.48 5.79 -16.82
C TYR A 182 -4.98 6.15 -15.42
N LEU A 183 -3.78 5.72 -15.03
CA LEU A 183 -3.34 5.86 -13.64
C LEU A 183 -2.92 7.30 -13.28
N ARG A 184 -2.25 8.03 -14.18
CA ARG A 184 -1.91 9.45 -13.97
C ARG A 184 -3.15 10.35 -13.92
N PRO A 185 -4.08 10.28 -14.90
CA PRO A 185 -5.32 11.07 -14.84
C PRO A 185 -6.12 10.81 -13.56
N SER A 186 -6.12 9.57 -13.05
CA SER A 186 -6.74 9.24 -11.76
C SER A 186 -6.15 10.05 -10.60
N ILE A 187 -4.83 10.21 -10.59
CA ILE A 187 -4.12 10.98 -9.55
C ILE A 187 -4.39 12.46 -9.71
N ASP A 188 -4.24 13.01 -10.92
CA ASP A 188 -4.44 14.44 -11.18
C ASP A 188 -5.84 14.85 -10.72
N LEU A 189 -6.88 14.11 -11.13
CA LEU A 189 -8.26 14.32 -10.69
C LEU A 189 -8.45 14.19 -9.17
N SER A 190 -7.63 13.38 -8.48
CA SER A 190 -7.65 13.23 -7.01
C SER A 190 -6.77 14.24 -6.26
N GLU A 191 -5.96 15.04 -6.94
CA GLU A 191 -5.16 16.11 -6.32
C GLU A 191 -5.81 17.49 -6.47
N PHE A 192 -6.72 17.65 -7.43
CA PHE A 192 -7.44 18.92 -7.67
C PHE A 192 -8.36 19.34 -6.51
N GLU A 193 -8.89 18.42 -5.70
CA GLU A 193 -9.70 18.77 -4.53
C GLU A 193 -8.94 18.53 -3.23
N LYS A 194 -8.41 19.59 -2.62
CA LYS A 194 -7.85 19.53 -1.25
C LYS A 194 -8.97 19.47 -0.22
N SER A 195 -9.72 18.37 -0.19
CA SER A 195 -10.74 18.13 0.84
C SER A 195 -10.17 17.29 1.97
N THR A 196 -10.48 17.65 3.22
CA THR A 196 -10.03 16.95 4.44
C THR A 196 -10.93 15.76 4.82
N ASP A 197 -11.88 15.37 3.94
CA ASP A 197 -12.78 14.25 4.22
C ASP A 197 -12.00 12.93 4.26
N LYS A 198 -12.16 12.17 5.35
CA LYS A 198 -11.55 10.84 5.52
C LYS A 198 -11.87 9.90 4.36
N ARG A 199 -13.07 10.00 3.77
CA ARG A 199 -13.46 9.17 2.61
C ARG A 199 -12.66 9.54 1.37
N TYR A 200 -12.40 10.83 1.17
CA TYR A 200 -11.61 11.34 0.07
C TYR A 200 -10.14 10.92 0.19
N MET A 201 -9.55 11.12 1.37
CA MET A 201 -8.18 10.66 1.66
C MET A 201 -8.04 9.14 1.48
N SER A 202 -9.04 8.34 1.87
CA SER A 202 -9.00 6.89 1.60
C SER A 202 -9.05 6.55 0.10
N ARG A 203 -9.71 7.34 -0.74
CA ARG A 203 -9.74 7.12 -2.20
C ARG A 203 -8.40 7.52 -2.82
N GLN A 204 -7.87 8.68 -2.45
CA GLN A 204 -6.55 9.13 -2.89
C GLN A 204 -5.43 8.17 -2.45
N CYS A 205 -5.50 7.61 -1.24
CA CYS A 205 -4.57 6.56 -0.82
C CYS A 205 -4.65 5.32 -1.75
N ARG A 206 -5.86 4.91 -2.16
CA ARG A 206 -6.05 3.79 -3.10
C ARG A 206 -5.48 4.09 -4.49
N THR A 207 -5.66 5.31 -5.02
CA THR A 207 -5.14 5.69 -6.34
C THR A 207 -3.61 5.63 -6.33
N HIS A 208 -2.96 6.27 -5.37
CA HIS A 208 -1.49 6.23 -5.22
C HIS A 208 -0.97 4.81 -4.97
N PHE A 209 -1.65 4.03 -4.12
CA PHE A 209 -1.25 2.64 -3.87
C PHE A 209 -1.29 1.79 -5.13
N HIS A 210 -2.35 1.87 -5.92
CA HIS A 210 -2.47 1.06 -7.13
C HIS A 210 -1.47 1.47 -8.21
N LEU A 211 -1.18 2.76 -8.37
CA LEU A 211 -0.09 3.20 -9.23
C LEU A 211 1.24 2.61 -8.75
N ALA A 212 1.56 2.80 -7.47
CA ALA A 212 2.83 2.36 -6.91
C ALA A 212 3.02 0.84 -6.99
N HIS A 213 1.97 0.09 -6.70
CA HIS A 213 1.99 -1.37 -6.81
C HIS A 213 2.20 -1.82 -8.26
N TYR A 214 1.57 -1.15 -9.23
CA TYR A 214 1.74 -1.49 -10.63
C TYR A 214 3.14 -1.13 -11.14
N THR A 215 3.61 0.09 -10.92
CA THR A 215 4.95 0.51 -11.34
C THR A 215 6.04 -0.31 -10.65
N TYR A 216 5.83 -0.70 -9.39
CA TYR A 216 6.70 -1.64 -8.70
C TYR A 216 6.72 -3.03 -9.35
N SER A 217 5.56 -3.56 -9.76
CA SER A 217 5.49 -4.85 -10.47
C SER A 217 6.20 -4.80 -11.82
N LEU A 218 6.11 -3.67 -12.54
CA LEU A 218 6.84 -3.44 -13.78
C LEU A 218 8.34 -3.40 -13.52
N PHE A 219 8.79 -2.61 -12.54
CA PHE A 219 10.18 -2.56 -12.10
C PHE A 219 10.74 -3.95 -11.83
N ARG A 220 10.04 -4.77 -11.02
CA ARG A 220 10.46 -6.14 -10.71
C ARG A 220 10.51 -7.03 -11.95
N SER A 221 9.52 -6.95 -12.83
CA SER A 221 9.52 -7.72 -14.08
C SER A 221 10.69 -7.33 -15.00
N TYR A 222 11.11 -6.06 -14.97
CA TYR A 222 12.28 -5.60 -15.68
C TYR A 222 13.57 -6.11 -15.04
N GLU A 223 13.70 -6.11 -13.71
CA GLU A 223 14.86 -6.72 -13.02
C GLU A 223 14.97 -8.21 -13.34
N GLU A 224 13.86 -8.95 -13.30
CA GLU A 224 13.79 -10.36 -13.68
C GLU A 224 14.24 -10.55 -15.14
N ARG A 225 13.79 -9.69 -16.06
CA ARG A 225 14.21 -9.72 -17.46
C ARG A 225 15.69 -9.38 -17.64
N LEU A 226 16.24 -8.41 -16.91
CA LEU A 226 17.66 -8.05 -16.96
C LEU A 226 18.55 -9.17 -16.37
N SER A 227 18.02 -9.94 -15.41
CA SER A 227 18.69 -11.10 -14.85
C SER A 227 18.59 -12.36 -15.72
N SER A 228 17.77 -12.34 -16.77
CA SER A 228 17.51 -13.52 -17.60
C SER A 228 18.74 -13.93 -18.44
N ASN A 229 18.85 -15.22 -18.73
CA ASN A 229 19.92 -15.76 -19.57
C ASN A 229 19.90 -15.18 -20.98
N GLU A 230 18.72 -14.88 -21.52
CA GLU A 230 18.55 -14.27 -22.85
C GLU A 230 19.16 -12.88 -22.89
N TRP A 231 18.88 -12.05 -21.87
CA TRP A 231 19.45 -10.72 -21.78
C TRP A 231 20.98 -10.77 -21.58
N GLN A 232 21.46 -11.68 -20.73
CA GLN A 232 22.89 -11.87 -20.53
C GLN A 232 23.59 -12.36 -21.81
N ALA A 233 22.96 -13.24 -22.59
CA ALA A 233 23.46 -13.68 -23.88
C ALA A 233 23.50 -12.53 -24.89
N ALA A 234 22.44 -11.71 -24.97
CA ALA A 234 22.40 -10.51 -25.79
C ALA A 234 23.50 -9.51 -25.39
N LEU A 235 23.75 -9.33 -24.08
CA LEU A 235 24.82 -8.47 -23.58
C LEU A 235 26.21 -9.00 -23.98
N ARG A 236 26.43 -10.31 -23.93
CA ARG A 236 27.68 -10.93 -24.42
C ARG A 236 27.85 -10.73 -25.92
N LEU A 237 26.78 -10.89 -26.70
CA LEU A 237 26.81 -10.65 -28.15
C LEU A 237 27.13 -9.19 -28.46
N ARG A 238 26.54 -8.24 -27.74
CA ARG A 238 26.86 -6.80 -27.85
C ARG A 238 28.35 -6.55 -27.56
N LYS A 239 28.89 -7.12 -26.48
CA LYS A 239 30.33 -7.02 -26.13
C LYS A 239 31.23 -7.66 -27.20
N TYR A 240 30.80 -8.75 -27.83
CA TYR A 240 31.53 -9.38 -28.92
C TYR A 240 31.55 -8.48 -30.16
N LYS A 241 30.38 -7.97 -30.59
CA LYS A 241 30.26 -7.03 -31.71
C LYS A 241 31.08 -5.76 -31.50
N THR A 242 31.14 -5.22 -30.28
CA THR A 242 32.00 -4.05 -29.99
C THR A 242 33.49 -4.37 -30.16
N ARG A 243 33.94 -5.55 -29.71
CA ARG A 243 35.34 -5.98 -29.89
C ARG A 243 35.68 -6.24 -31.35
N GLU A 244 34.77 -6.86 -32.09
CA GLU A 244 34.91 -7.09 -33.53
C GLU A 244 35.07 -5.76 -34.27
N LEU A 245 34.23 -4.77 -33.96
CA LEU A 245 34.33 -3.42 -34.49
C LEU A 245 35.70 -2.79 -34.16
N GLU A 246 36.18 -2.90 -32.92
CA GLU A 246 37.52 -2.38 -32.55
C GLU A 246 38.65 -3.03 -33.34
N ILE A 247 38.58 -4.34 -33.56
CA ILE A 247 39.57 -5.10 -34.36
C ILE A 247 39.52 -4.64 -35.82
N LEU A 248 38.32 -4.49 -36.39
CA LEU A 248 38.12 -4.03 -37.77
C LEU A 248 38.65 -2.60 -37.95
N ILE A 249 38.42 -1.70 -36.98
CA ILE A 249 38.98 -0.34 -37.00
C ILE A 249 40.50 -0.38 -36.94
N LYS A 250 41.10 -1.20 -36.07
CA LYS A 250 42.56 -1.34 -35.98
C LYS A 250 43.15 -1.87 -37.30
N ARG A 251 42.51 -2.87 -37.92
CA ARG A 251 42.93 -3.46 -39.20
C ARG A 251 42.75 -2.48 -40.37
N LEU A 252 41.70 -1.66 -40.36
CA LEU A 252 41.50 -0.60 -41.35
C LEU A 252 42.62 0.45 -41.30
N ARG A 253 43.06 0.82 -40.09
CA ARG A 253 44.18 1.76 -39.88
C ARG A 253 45.52 1.22 -40.39
N SER A 254 45.71 -0.10 -40.40
CA SER A 254 46.96 -0.74 -40.84
C SER A 254 46.97 -1.25 -42.29
N SER A 255 45.87 -1.12 -43.06
CA SER A 255 45.73 -1.75 -44.39
C SER A 255 45.90 -0.79 -45.60
N SER A 256 46.28 -1.33 -46.76
CA SER A 256 46.50 -0.61 -48.04
C SER A 256 45.18 -0.29 -48.78
N LYS A 257 45.21 0.73 -49.66
CA LYS A 257 44.06 1.53 -50.16
C LYS A 257 42.88 0.74 -50.77
N GLY A 258 43.10 -0.44 -51.37
CA GLY A 258 42.05 -1.20 -52.08
C GLY A 258 41.10 -2.01 -51.20
N VAL A 259 41.54 -2.47 -50.02
CA VAL A 259 40.69 -3.26 -49.09
C VAL A 259 39.91 -2.34 -48.13
N LYS A 260 40.09 -1.02 -48.22
CA LYS A 260 39.51 -0.05 -47.29
C LYS A 260 38.01 0.15 -47.48
N THR A 261 37.50 0.01 -48.70
CA THR A 261 36.08 0.28 -49.02
C THR A 261 35.15 -0.76 -48.40
N ASP A 262 35.45 -2.05 -48.55
CA ASP A 262 34.59 -3.13 -48.05
C ASP A 262 34.58 -3.21 -46.52
N TYR A 263 35.75 -3.04 -45.89
CA TYR A 263 35.83 -2.93 -44.43
C TYR A 263 35.15 -1.66 -43.90
N SER A 264 35.22 -0.54 -44.62
CA SER A 264 34.53 0.70 -44.23
C SER A 264 33.02 0.53 -44.20
N VAL A 265 32.44 -0.10 -45.23
CA VAL A 265 30.99 -0.37 -45.28
C VAL A 265 30.58 -1.29 -44.12
N LYS A 266 31.36 -2.35 -43.85
CA LYS A 266 31.05 -3.27 -42.75
C LYS A 266 31.17 -2.63 -41.37
N ILE A 267 32.15 -1.76 -41.18
CA ILE A 267 32.33 -0.98 -39.95
C ILE A 267 31.15 -0.03 -39.75
N GLN A 268 30.72 0.69 -40.79
CA GLN A 268 29.57 1.59 -40.70
C GLN A 268 28.27 0.84 -40.36
N GLU A 269 28.06 -0.33 -40.96
CA GLU A 269 26.91 -1.19 -40.64
C GLU A 269 26.93 -1.65 -39.18
N LEU A 270 28.07 -2.18 -38.70
CA LEU A 270 28.23 -2.63 -37.31
C LEU A 270 28.13 -1.47 -36.31
N GLN A 271 28.67 -0.30 -36.66
CA GLN A 271 28.51 0.93 -35.87
C GLN A 271 27.04 1.31 -35.74
N LYS A 272 26.28 1.28 -36.84
CA LYS A 272 24.84 1.58 -36.83
C LYS A 272 24.07 0.58 -35.98
N GLN A 273 24.35 -0.72 -36.10
CA GLN A 273 23.73 -1.76 -35.28
C GLN A 273 24.01 -1.55 -33.79
N LEU A 274 25.26 -1.28 -33.42
CA LEU A 274 25.64 -1.04 -32.03
C LEU A 274 25.07 0.27 -31.47
N ALA A 275 24.92 1.29 -32.31
CA ALA A 275 24.26 2.54 -31.91
C ALA A 275 22.79 2.30 -31.56
N LEU A 276 22.05 1.57 -32.42
CA LEU A 276 20.65 1.20 -32.15
C LEU A 276 20.51 0.34 -30.89
N ASP A 277 21.40 -0.65 -30.71
CA ASP A 277 21.44 -1.51 -29.52
C ASP A 277 21.70 -0.70 -28.22
N ARG A 278 22.54 0.33 -28.29
CA ARG A 278 22.84 1.21 -27.16
C ARG A 278 21.66 2.10 -26.82
N GLU A 279 21.04 2.74 -27.82
CA GLU A 279 19.87 3.59 -27.62
C GLU A 279 18.71 2.81 -27.01
N GLU A 280 18.48 1.57 -27.45
CA GLU A 280 17.47 0.70 -26.85
C GLU A 280 17.82 0.34 -25.39
N ALA A 281 19.08 0.02 -25.10
CA ALA A 281 19.53 -0.30 -23.74
C ALA A 281 19.36 0.89 -22.79
N GLU A 282 19.70 2.10 -23.25
CA GLU A 282 19.51 3.35 -22.51
C GLU A 282 18.03 3.59 -22.22
N LYS A 283 17.15 3.46 -23.23
CA LYS A 283 15.69 3.58 -23.04
C LYS A 283 15.14 2.57 -22.01
N ILE A 284 15.64 1.33 -22.03
CA ILE A 284 15.22 0.30 -21.07
C ILE A 284 15.67 0.67 -19.65
N GLN A 285 16.89 1.21 -19.50
CA GLN A 285 17.42 1.65 -18.23
C GLN A 285 16.67 2.87 -17.68
N ASP A 286 16.37 3.84 -18.54
CA ASP A 286 15.60 5.04 -18.19
C ASP A 286 14.19 4.66 -17.74
N ASP A 287 13.50 3.80 -18.48
CA ASP A 287 12.19 3.27 -18.09
C ASP A 287 12.26 2.57 -16.73
N HIS A 288 13.30 1.77 -16.50
CA HIS A 288 13.49 1.05 -15.25
C HIS A 288 13.65 2.01 -14.06
N ASP A 289 14.48 3.05 -14.19
CA ASP A 289 14.68 4.03 -13.12
C ASP A 289 13.43 4.94 -12.95
N ASN A 290 12.72 5.25 -14.02
CA ASN A 290 11.44 5.97 -13.97
C ASN A 290 10.36 5.17 -13.22
N PHE A 291 10.22 3.87 -13.48
CA PHE A 291 9.26 3.02 -12.76
C PHE A 291 9.57 2.93 -11.27
N LEU A 292 10.86 2.85 -10.91
CA LEU A 292 11.30 2.87 -9.52
C LEU A 292 10.92 4.19 -8.83
N ASN A 293 11.21 5.32 -9.47
CA ASN A 293 10.89 6.63 -8.92
C ASN A 293 9.38 6.83 -8.74
N LEU A 294 8.57 6.42 -9.72
CA LEU A 294 7.11 6.46 -9.61
C LEU A 294 6.59 5.55 -8.50
N ALA A 295 7.15 4.35 -8.33
CA ALA A 295 6.79 3.43 -7.26
C ALA A 295 7.08 4.04 -5.87
N LEU A 296 8.27 4.60 -5.68
CA LEU A 296 8.66 5.22 -4.41
C LEU A 296 7.78 6.43 -4.07
N GLN A 297 7.54 7.32 -5.04
CA GLN A 297 6.68 8.49 -4.84
C GLN A 297 5.23 8.10 -4.54
N GLY A 298 4.70 7.11 -5.27
CA GLY A 298 3.34 6.62 -5.03
C GLY A 298 3.20 5.95 -3.67
N TYR A 299 4.16 5.14 -3.24
CA TYR A 299 4.15 4.54 -1.91
C TYR A 299 4.26 5.61 -0.81
N GLN A 300 5.17 6.58 -0.95
CA GLN A 300 5.28 7.70 -0.03
C GLN A 300 3.94 8.44 0.12
N ARG A 301 3.33 8.89 -0.99
CA ARG A 301 2.04 9.60 -0.95
C ARG A 301 0.94 8.74 -0.35
N SER A 302 0.92 7.44 -0.66
CA SER A 302 -0.10 6.53 -0.11
C SER A 302 -0.02 6.39 1.42
N ILE A 303 1.19 6.36 1.99
CA ILE A 303 1.42 6.27 3.44
C ILE A 303 1.12 7.61 4.11
N VAL A 304 1.42 8.75 3.48
CA VAL A 304 1.10 10.07 4.06
C VAL A 304 -0.41 10.28 4.14
N VAL A 305 -1.15 9.89 3.09
CA VAL A 305 -2.57 10.21 2.94
C VAL A 305 -3.50 9.21 3.65
N GLY A 306 -3.19 7.90 3.67
CA GLY A 306 -4.15 6.89 4.12
C GLY A 306 -3.66 5.92 5.18
N GLY A 307 -4.56 5.02 5.60
CA GLY A 307 -4.36 4.04 6.68
C GLY A 307 -4.56 2.56 6.28
N LYS A 308 -5.29 2.29 5.18
CA LYS A 308 -5.77 0.93 4.88
C LYS A 308 -4.67 -0.02 4.41
N TYR A 309 -3.69 0.49 3.66
CA TYR A 309 -2.63 -0.31 3.04
C TYR A 309 -1.28 -0.12 3.73
N ASP A 310 -1.25 0.62 4.85
CA ASP A 310 -0.01 1.09 5.49
C ASP A 310 0.97 -0.03 5.76
N LEU A 311 0.50 -1.12 6.37
CA LEU A 311 1.35 -2.24 6.71
C LEU A 311 2.01 -2.83 5.45
N GLN A 312 1.22 -3.12 4.42
CA GLN A 312 1.71 -3.69 3.16
C GLN A 312 2.70 -2.74 2.45
N VAL A 313 2.40 -1.44 2.44
CA VAL A 313 3.25 -0.44 1.79
C VAL A 313 4.56 -0.26 2.57
N VAL A 314 4.50 -0.17 3.89
CA VAL A 314 5.67 -0.02 4.76
C VAL A 314 6.61 -1.22 4.61
N PHE A 315 6.09 -2.45 4.65
CA PHE A 315 6.90 -3.64 4.38
C PHE A 315 7.56 -3.61 3.00
N ARG A 316 6.80 -3.23 1.95
CA ARG A 316 7.36 -3.18 0.60
C ARG A 316 8.42 -2.09 0.46
N LEU A 317 8.15 -0.90 0.99
CA LEU A 317 9.04 0.25 0.92
C LEU A 317 10.36 -0.03 1.64
N VAL A 318 10.31 -0.58 2.86
CA VAL A 318 11.50 -0.96 3.62
C VAL A 318 12.28 -2.08 2.92
N SER A 319 11.59 -3.08 2.36
CA SER A 319 12.23 -4.13 1.57
C SER A 319 12.98 -3.57 0.35
N LEU A 320 12.36 -2.63 -0.36
CA LEU A 320 12.94 -2.00 -1.55
C LEU A 320 14.14 -1.13 -1.18
N TRP A 321 14.02 -0.38 -0.09
CA TRP A 321 15.10 0.43 0.45
C TRP A 321 16.30 -0.42 0.87
N PHE A 322 16.07 -1.55 1.54
CA PHE A 322 17.15 -2.45 1.97
C PHE A 322 17.78 -3.22 0.81
N SER A 323 17.05 -3.54 -0.26
CA SER A 323 17.63 -4.19 -1.43
C SER A 323 18.45 -3.22 -2.29
N LEU A 324 18.03 -1.95 -2.38
CA LEU A 324 18.65 -0.93 -3.22
C LEU A 324 19.35 0.17 -2.41
N PHE A 325 20.04 -0.21 -1.34
CA PHE A 325 20.68 0.74 -0.42
C PHE A 325 21.77 1.61 -1.07
N SER A 326 22.40 1.12 -2.15
CA SER A 326 23.44 1.84 -2.89
C SER A 326 22.89 2.93 -3.84
N ARG A 327 21.57 2.94 -4.11
CA ARG A 327 20.97 3.90 -5.03
C ARG A 327 20.54 5.17 -4.29
N ASP A 328 21.18 6.28 -4.62
CA ASP A 328 20.93 7.59 -4.02
C ASP A 328 19.46 8.04 -4.12
N GLN A 329 18.79 7.77 -5.26
CA GLN A 329 17.36 8.10 -5.45
C GLN A 329 16.45 7.45 -4.40
N VAL A 330 16.76 6.22 -3.97
CA VAL A 330 15.98 5.47 -2.97
C VAL A 330 16.21 6.04 -1.57
N VAL A 331 17.47 6.34 -1.24
CA VAL A 331 17.84 6.95 0.05
C VAL A 331 17.21 8.33 0.21
N LYS A 332 17.25 9.17 -0.84
CA LYS A 332 16.59 10.49 -0.86
C LYS A 332 15.07 10.38 -0.68
N ALA A 333 14.42 9.44 -1.37
CA ALA A 333 12.99 9.19 -1.20
C ALA A 333 12.64 8.77 0.24
N MET A 334 13.46 7.92 0.86
CA MET A 334 13.28 7.51 2.25
C MET A 334 13.50 8.63 3.25
N LEU A 335 14.48 9.50 3.04
CA LEU A 335 14.67 10.70 3.86
C LEU A 335 13.46 11.63 3.81
N LYS A 336 12.89 11.84 2.60
CA LYS A 336 11.67 12.63 2.43
C LYS A 336 10.48 11.98 3.14
N THR A 337 10.31 10.67 2.97
CA THR A 337 9.25 9.88 3.61
C THR A 337 9.37 9.95 5.14
N THR A 338 10.57 9.85 5.69
CA THR A 338 10.82 9.94 7.14
C THR A 338 10.39 11.27 7.73
N LYS A 339 10.49 12.37 6.97
CA LYS A 339 10.06 13.70 7.42
C LYS A 339 8.53 13.81 7.47
N GLU A 340 7.86 13.39 6.40
CA GLU A 340 6.41 13.59 6.21
C GLU A 340 5.54 12.52 6.90
N VAL A 341 6.03 11.29 7.03
CA VAL A 341 5.23 10.16 7.55
C VAL A 341 5.22 10.11 9.09
N GLN A 342 4.08 9.69 9.62
CA GLN A 342 3.86 9.39 11.03
C GLN A 342 4.61 8.10 11.42
N THR A 343 5.43 8.18 12.47
CA THR A 343 6.39 7.13 12.87
C THR A 343 5.75 5.85 13.39
N TYR A 344 4.51 5.89 13.93
CA TYR A 344 3.84 4.68 14.43
C TYR A 344 3.66 3.59 13.35
N LYS A 345 3.61 3.98 12.08
CA LYS A 345 3.45 3.05 10.95
C LYS A 345 4.67 2.14 10.76
N PHE A 346 5.84 2.58 11.22
CA PHE A 346 7.08 1.80 11.17
C PHE A 346 7.32 0.94 12.42
N ILE A 347 6.49 1.08 13.48
CA ILE A 347 6.64 0.31 14.73
C ILE A 347 6.74 -1.20 14.49
N PRO A 348 5.90 -1.84 13.64
CA PRO A 348 6.01 -3.27 13.37
C PRO A 348 7.36 -3.72 12.81
N LEU A 349 8.14 -2.79 12.25
CA LEU A 349 9.43 -3.04 11.63
C LEU A 349 10.64 -2.55 12.44
N VAL A 350 10.43 -2.04 13.66
CA VAL A 350 11.51 -1.51 14.51
C VAL A 350 12.68 -2.47 14.63
N TYR A 351 12.40 -3.76 14.88
CA TYR A 351 13.45 -4.77 15.02
C TYR A 351 14.30 -4.90 13.75
N GLN A 352 13.66 -5.00 12.59
CA GLN A 352 14.32 -5.16 11.30
C GLN A 352 15.14 -3.91 10.94
N ILE A 353 14.58 -2.73 11.18
CA ILE A 353 15.24 -1.44 10.95
C ILE A 353 16.45 -1.30 11.86
N ALA A 354 16.29 -1.54 13.16
CA ALA A 354 17.37 -1.43 14.13
C ALA A 354 18.50 -2.43 13.89
N SER A 355 18.20 -3.66 13.45
CA SER A 355 19.23 -4.68 13.16
C SER A 355 20.19 -4.32 12.02
N ARG A 356 19.79 -3.37 11.16
CA ARG A 356 20.58 -2.88 10.01
C ARG A 356 21.40 -1.63 10.35
N LEU A 357 21.26 -1.10 11.57
CA LEU A 357 22.07 -0.01 12.07
C LEU A 357 23.54 -0.45 12.07
N GLY A 358 24.43 0.39 11.55
CA GLY A 358 25.87 0.12 11.49
C GLY A 358 26.69 1.42 11.51
N SER A 359 28.00 1.29 11.33
CA SER A 359 28.90 2.45 11.32
C SER A 359 28.64 3.37 10.13
N THR A 360 28.67 4.69 10.37
CA THR A 360 28.56 5.72 9.32
C THR A 360 29.87 5.93 8.55
N LYS A 361 30.94 5.18 8.88
CA LYS A 361 32.30 5.40 8.36
C LYS A 361 32.56 4.81 6.97
N ASP A 362 31.74 3.87 6.50
CA ASP A 362 32.03 3.08 5.29
C ASP A 362 31.37 3.56 3.99
N ALA A 363 30.80 4.77 3.95
CA ALA A 363 30.08 5.23 2.76
C ALA A 363 30.53 6.62 2.30
N GLN A 364 31.31 6.65 1.22
CA GLN A 364 31.57 7.84 0.42
C GLN A 364 30.27 8.27 -0.29
N GLY A 365 29.62 9.34 0.19
CA GLY A 365 28.39 9.89 -0.40
C GLY A 365 27.74 10.98 0.48
N SER A 366 27.03 11.93 -0.15
CA SER A 366 26.29 13.02 0.52
C SER A 366 25.00 12.54 1.21
N PHE A 367 24.41 11.43 0.73
CA PHE A 367 23.21 10.80 1.29
C PHE A 367 23.47 9.31 1.56
N ASN A 368 23.85 9.02 2.80
CA ASN A 368 24.17 7.64 3.17
C ASN A 368 22.95 6.90 3.71
N PHE A 369 22.82 5.63 3.33
CA PHE A 369 21.82 4.69 3.86
C PHE A 369 21.76 4.73 5.39
N GLN A 370 22.92 4.72 6.04
CA GLN A 370 23.04 4.77 7.50
C GLN A 370 22.55 6.10 8.11
N ILE A 371 22.72 7.23 7.42
CA ILE A 371 22.21 8.53 7.88
C ILE A 371 20.67 8.53 7.83
N ALA A 372 20.09 8.01 6.76
CA ALA A 372 18.64 7.87 6.64
C ALA A 372 18.06 6.92 7.70
N LEU A 373 18.75 5.81 7.97
CA LEU A 373 18.37 4.84 8.99
C LEU A 373 18.45 5.40 10.41
N ALA A 374 19.56 6.06 10.75
CA ALA A 374 19.75 6.73 12.02
C ALA A 374 18.69 7.83 12.25
N SER A 375 18.39 8.63 11.22
CA SER A 375 17.36 9.66 11.27
C SER A 375 15.95 9.09 11.52
N LEU A 376 15.58 8.01 10.83
CA LEU A 376 14.31 7.33 11.04
C LEU A 376 14.21 6.73 12.45
N LEU A 377 15.23 6.00 12.89
CA LEU A 377 15.26 5.41 14.24
C LEU A 377 15.22 6.47 15.34
N LYS A 378 15.93 7.59 15.15
CA LYS A 378 15.89 8.73 16.07
C LYS A 378 14.49 9.29 16.18
N LYS A 379 13.81 9.56 15.05
CA LYS A 379 12.43 10.05 15.05
C LYS A 379 11.48 9.07 15.74
N MET A 380 11.60 7.77 15.45
CA MET A 380 10.80 6.72 16.09
C MET A 380 11.03 6.63 17.60
N ALA A 381 12.28 6.78 18.05
CA ALA A 381 12.61 6.76 19.48
C ALA A 381 12.15 8.02 20.22
N VAL A 382 12.07 9.17 19.55
CA VAL A 382 11.49 10.40 20.10
C VAL A 382 9.97 10.27 20.24
N ASP A 383 9.29 9.79 19.20
CA ASP A 383 7.82 9.71 19.17
C ASP A 383 7.27 8.50 19.96
N HIS A 384 7.99 7.38 19.96
CA HIS A 384 7.56 6.09 20.53
C HIS A 384 8.66 5.42 21.36
N PRO A 385 9.08 6.05 22.48
CA PRO A 385 10.23 5.61 23.26
C PRO A 385 10.12 4.17 23.76
N TYR A 386 8.94 3.77 24.27
CA TYR A 386 8.71 2.42 24.79
C TYR A 386 8.82 1.31 23.73
N HIS A 387 8.61 1.62 22.46
CA HIS A 387 8.68 0.62 21.38
C HIS A 387 10.09 0.53 20.77
N THR A 388 10.85 1.63 20.77
CA THR A 388 12.13 1.72 20.05
C THR A 388 13.35 1.66 20.96
N ILE A 389 13.30 2.23 22.18
CA ILE A 389 14.47 2.30 23.06
C ILE A 389 14.93 0.91 23.53
N PHE A 390 14.01 -0.01 23.84
CA PHE A 390 14.39 -1.38 24.21
C PHE A 390 15.18 -2.08 23.12
N GLN A 391 14.84 -1.84 21.85
CA GLN A 391 15.57 -2.39 20.73
C GLN A 391 16.99 -1.81 20.63
N LEU A 392 17.14 -0.50 20.86
CA LEU A 392 18.47 0.13 20.88
C LEU A 392 19.32 -0.35 22.07
N LEU A 393 18.72 -0.52 23.25
CA LEU A 393 19.38 -1.08 24.43
C LEU A 393 19.81 -2.53 24.19
N ALA A 394 18.99 -3.34 23.51
CA ALA A 394 19.36 -4.70 23.13
C ALA A 394 20.59 -4.72 22.21
N LEU A 395 20.67 -3.80 21.23
CA LEU A 395 21.84 -3.66 20.34
C LEU A 395 23.08 -3.17 21.09
N ALA A 396 22.93 -2.19 22.00
CA ALA A 396 24.05 -1.70 22.82
C ALA A 396 24.59 -2.77 23.79
N ASN A 397 23.72 -3.66 24.28
CA ASN A 397 24.09 -4.76 25.17
C ASN A 397 24.48 -6.06 24.44
N GLY A 398 24.51 -6.07 23.09
CA GLY A 398 24.75 -7.29 22.28
C GLY A 398 26.11 -7.95 22.46
N ASP A 399 27.05 -7.29 23.14
CA ASP A 399 28.40 -7.79 23.45
C ASP A 399 28.43 -8.69 24.71
N ARG A 400 27.40 -8.65 25.56
CA ARG A 400 27.36 -9.31 26.89
C ARG A 400 27.12 -10.83 26.85
N VAL A 401 27.42 -11.50 25.74
CA VAL A 401 27.33 -12.97 25.64
C VAL A 401 28.50 -13.61 26.40
N LYS A 402 28.20 -14.45 27.41
CA LYS A 402 29.21 -15.19 28.21
C LYS A 402 30.20 -15.91 27.27
N ASP A 403 31.51 -15.75 27.52
CA ASP A 403 32.60 -16.30 26.70
C ASP A 403 32.49 -17.81 26.44
N LYS A 404 31.83 -18.57 27.31
CA LYS A 404 31.60 -20.01 27.17
C LYS A 404 30.65 -20.40 26.03
N GLN A 405 29.87 -19.46 25.47
CA GLN A 405 28.97 -19.70 24.32
C GLN A 405 29.52 -19.14 23.00
N ARG A 406 30.57 -18.30 23.04
CA ARG A 406 31.20 -17.71 21.85
C ARG A 406 31.85 -18.74 20.92
N SER A 407 32.20 -19.92 21.42
CA SER A 407 32.90 -20.97 20.65
C SER A 407 31.98 -21.99 19.96
N ARG A 408 30.68 -22.04 20.27
CA ARG A 408 29.76 -23.09 19.75
C ARG A 408 28.72 -22.60 18.74
N SER A 409 28.56 -21.30 18.57
CA SER A 409 27.74 -20.71 17.51
C SER A 409 28.41 -19.44 17.03
N SER A 410 28.47 -19.26 15.71
CA SER A 410 29.09 -18.17 14.94
C SER A 410 28.55 -16.76 15.24
N PHE A 411 28.53 -16.34 16.51
CA PHE A 411 28.09 -15.02 16.94
C PHE A 411 29.28 -14.08 16.97
N VAL A 412 29.55 -13.43 15.83
CA VAL A 412 30.47 -12.30 15.77
C VAL A 412 29.72 -11.08 16.29
N VAL A 413 30.13 -10.58 17.47
CA VAL A 413 29.61 -9.31 18.00
C VAL A 413 30.01 -8.20 17.04
N ASP A 414 29.02 -7.57 16.41
CA ASP A 414 29.24 -6.46 15.50
C ASP A 414 29.44 -5.17 16.31
N MET A 415 30.70 -4.91 16.69
CA MET A 415 31.10 -3.78 17.55
C MET A 415 30.70 -2.42 16.96
N GLU A 416 30.56 -2.33 15.64
CA GLU A 416 30.13 -1.12 14.95
C GLU A 416 28.66 -0.80 15.24
N LYS A 417 27.80 -1.81 15.29
CA LYS A 417 26.38 -1.64 15.63
C LYS A 417 26.20 -1.19 17.07
N LYS A 418 27.01 -1.73 17.97
CA LYS A 418 27.05 -1.33 19.38
C LYS A 418 27.38 0.16 19.50
N LEU A 419 28.47 0.59 18.87
CA LEU A 419 28.89 2.01 18.90
C LEU A 419 27.83 2.92 18.27
N ALA A 420 27.22 2.52 17.15
CA ALA A 420 26.15 3.28 16.53
C ALA A 420 24.91 3.40 17.43
N ALA A 421 24.51 2.32 18.10
CA ALA A 421 23.39 2.31 19.04
C ALA A 421 23.68 3.17 20.28
N GLU A 422 24.90 3.10 20.83
CA GLU A 422 25.33 3.94 21.95
C GLU A 422 25.34 5.42 21.58
N ASN A 423 25.81 5.77 20.38
CA ASN A 423 25.79 7.15 19.89
C ASN A 423 24.35 7.67 19.75
N LEU A 424 23.44 6.88 19.19
CA LEU A 424 22.02 7.25 19.12
C LEU A 424 21.40 7.39 20.52
N LEU A 425 21.70 6.50 21.46
CA LEU A 425 21.20 6.61 22.83
C LEU A 425 21.75 7.87 23.54
N LYS A 426 23.01 8.24 23.30
CA LYS A 426 23.58 9.51 23.79
C LYS A 426 22.85 10.70 23.20
N GLU A 427 22.58 10.73 21.90
CA GLU A 427 21.78 11.80 21.29
C GLU A 427 20.37 11.86 21.87
N LEU A 428 19.71 10.72 22.06
CA LEU A 428 18.35 10.63 22.60
C LEU A 428 18.27 11.00 24.09
N SER A 429 19.37 10.89 24.84
CA SER A 429 19.42 11.33 26.24
C SER A 429 19.16 12.83 26.41
N SER A 430 19.39 13.63 25.36
CA SER A 430 19.03 15.06 25.35
C SER A 430 17.52 15.30 25.33
N CYS A 431 16.72 14.37 24.80
CA CYS A 431 15.26 14.49 24.72
C CYS A 431 14.54 13.72 25.83
N HIS A 432 14.96 12.47 26.08
CA HIS A 432 14.28 11.52 26.98
C HIS A 432 15.21 10.96 28.07
N GLY A 433 16.14 11.79 28.58
CA GLY A 433 17.17 11.39 29.54
C GLY A 433 16.67 10.57 30.74
N PRO A 434 15.68 11.05 31.52
CA PRO A 434 15.18 10.32 32.69
C PRO A 434 14.60 8.94 32.34
N LEU A 435 13.83 8.86 31.25
CA LEU A 435 13.21 7.62 30.79
C LEU A 435 14.26 6.60 30.33
N ILE A 436 15.25 7.05 29.54
CA ILE A 436 16.35 6.18 29.08
C ILE A 436 17.15 5.66 30.28
N CYS A 437 17.39 6.49 31.30
CA CYS A 437 18.09 6.07 32.51
C CYS A 437 17.30 4.98 33.26
N GLN A 438 16.00 5.18 33.48
CA GLN A 438 15.13 4.19 34.13
C GLN A 438 15.06 2.88 33.32
N MET A 439 14.87 2.96 32.01
CA MET A 439 14.83 1.78 31.13
C MET A 439 16.17 1.04 31.13
N LYS A 440 17.29 1.76 31.13
CA LYS A 440 18.63 1.17 31.21
C LYS A 440 18.85 0.45 32.53
N GLN A 441 18.50 1.06 33.66
CA GLN A 441 18.56 0.43 34.99
C GLN A 441 17.70 -0.84 35.04
N MET A 442 16.47 -0.77 34.53
CA MET A 442 15.56 -1.91 34.50
C MET A 442 16.12 -3.07 33.66
N VAL A 443 16.61 -2.78 32.45
CA VAL A 443 17.26 -3.79 31.58
C VAL A 443 18.48 -4.39 32.27
N GLU A 444 19.28 -3.59 32.97
CA GLU A 444 20.46 -4.07 33.69
C GLU A 444 20.10 -4.98 34.86
N ILE A 445 19.02 -4.69 35.60
CA ILE A 445 18.47 -5.57 36.64
C ILE A 445 17.99 -6.89 36.03
N TYR A 446 17.26 -6.86 34.91
CA TYR A 446 16.80 -8.07 34.24
C TYR A 446 17.96 -8.93 33.72
N ILE A 447 19.01 -8.32 33.18
CA ILE A 447 20.22 -9.04 32.75
C ILE A 447 20.89 -9.71 33.96
N LYS A 448 21.08 -8.98 35.07
CA LYS A 448 21.67 -9.54 36.30
C LYS A 448 20.82 -10.69 36.85
N LEU A 449 19.50 -10.54 36.87
CA LEU A 449 18.57 -11.58 37.31
C LEU A 449 18.67 -12.84 36.45
N ALA A 450 18.82 -12.69 35.13
CA ALA A 450 19.00 -13.81 34.21
C ALA A 450 20.39 -14.47 34.30
N GLU A 451 21.41 -13.71 34.71
CA GLU A 451 22.78 -14.22 34.90
C GLU A 451 22.95 -14.98 36.22
N LEU A 452 22.07 -14.76 37.22
CA LEU A 452 22.08 -15.46 38.49
C LEU A 452 21.87 -16.97 38.25
N GLU A 453 22.90 -17.76 38.57
CA GLU A 453 22.82 -19.20 38.50
C GLU A 453 21.85 -19.71 39.58
N THR A 454 20.82 -20.43 39.15
CA THR A 454 19.98 -21.20 40.10
C THR A 454 20.86 -22.30 40.68
N LYS A 455 21.33 -22.13 41.92
CA LYS A 455 21.98 -23.20 42.68
C LYS A 455 21.04 -24.41 42.68
N LYS A 456 21.51 -25.54 42.16
CA LYS A 456 20.79 -26.83 42.11
C LYS A 456 20.31 -27.32 43.49
N GLU A 457 20.75 -26.72 44.58
CA GLU A 457 20.37 -27.06 45.96
C GLU A 457 18.89 -26.78 46.27
N ASN A 458 18.23 -25.86 45.55
CA ASN A 458 16.82 -25.52 45.81
C ASN A 458 15.80 -26.38 45.03
N LEU A 459 16.23 -27.33 44.21
CA LEU A 459 15.34 -28.28 43.51
C LEU A 459 15.21 -29.62 44.23
N LEU A 460 16.04 -29.88 45.25
CA LEU A 460 16.04 -31.13 46.03
C LEU A 460 15.45 -30.98 47.45
N SER A 461 15.05 -29.78 47.84
CA SER A 461 14.38 -29.53 49.14
C SER A 461 12.84 -29.54 49.06
N GLY A 462 12.29 -29.92 47.91
CA GLY A 462 10.85 -30.06 47.66
C GLY A 462 10.51 -31.45 47.13
N HIS A 463 10.85 -32.49 47.87
CA HIS A 463 10.24 -33.82 47.74
C HIS A 463 9.94 -34.40 49.12
#